data_AF-F0YNJ9-F1
#
_entry.id   AF-F0YNJ9-F1
#
_cell.length_a   1.000
_cell.length_b   1.000
_cell.length_c   1.000
_cell.angle_alpha   90.00
_cell.angle_beta   90.00
_cell.angle_gamma   90.00
#
_symmetry.space_group_name_H-M   'P 1'
#
loop_
_entity.id
_entity.type
_entity.pdbx_description
1 polymer ?
#
loop_
_entity_poly.entity_id
_entity_poly.type
_entity_poly.pdbx_seq_one_letter_code
_entity_poly.pdbx_strand_id
1 'polypeptide(L)'
;MIKSLSAILTNVESDVAPYVRLHVHHEVQQFVAGELIPPLHRAQKRKRAIIVPLLKLRRLVADWPDSMEPVDDYTRYSRQDGRVEAVHPVRVVGPSPTQLQLMRTMVRSMFDQRNQLKVGMFSKRDLEREDLQLMETFYNESLCFQYILNHAVTLRANSDLADLWYREFYLELSGQIQFAIELSFPWILTEHVITNQAKSMPLVENILYTMDVYNDAAHRSLYVLSQRFLYDEIEAEVNLVFDQLIFLISDHVYSYYKDNIGSRTIDGPYRERLFLMRRAYSLDVPARRCDVPMSQRHIQVLGRVIDLNLLITQHVNGKFYKDIEYCIKKFEASELSSVVDFNRALQIVQETHLSLVYHLELDTFETILTEVDEAVGPTAFAGRTLMHVLASLVTDIFPNYAYNNFTRRFVRSPVALKPVDRPKSPKADHQHFAVGAYTARAFEMANKLHRSFVGSTHTAAIVRILGTSGVPLLVNNLLTNLQERLEISKAYLDAI
;
A
#
# COMPACT_ATOMS: atom_id res chain seq x y z
N MET A 1 3.56 -6.44 9.77
CA MET A 1 3.42 -7.23 11.02
C MET A 1 3.68 -6.40 12.27
N ILE A 2 4.88 -5.85 12.48
CA ILE A 2 5.21 -5.04 13.68
C ILE A 2 4.22 -3.88 13.86
N LYS A 3 4.06 -3.04 12.84
CA LYS A 3 3.14 -1.89 12.84
C LYS A 3 1.68 -2.29 13.06
N SER A 4 1.23 -3.33 12.36
CA SER A 4 -0.15 -3.84 12.49
C SER A 4 -0.45 -4.32 13.91
N LEU A 5 0.46 -5.10 14.53
CA LEU A 5 0.29 -5.56 15.90
C LEU A 5 0.34 -4.41 16.90
N SER A 6 1.24 -3.44 16.70
CA SER A 6 1.32 -2.22 17.51
C SER A 6 0.03 -1.41 17.47
N ALA A 7 -0.57 -1.23 16.28
CA ALA A 7 -1.85 -0.55 16.15
C ALA A 7 -2.98 -1.29 16.88
N ILE A 8 -3.04 -2.63 16.77
CA ILE A 8 -4.03 -3.44 17.49
C ILE A 8 -3.87 -3.29 19.01
N LEU A 9 -2.64 -3.42 19.51
CA LEU A 9 -2.34 -3.31 20.95
C LEU A 9 -2.65 -1.91 21.50
N THR A 10 -2.40 -0.87 20.71
CA THR A 10 -2.74 0.52 21.07
C THR A 10 -4.26 0.69 21.19
N ASN A 11 -5.04 0.13 20.26
CA ASN A 11 -6.50 0.27 20.26
C ASN A 11 -7.17 -0.40 21.47
N VAL A 12 -6.60 -1.51 21.97
CA VAL A 12 -7.15 -2.24 23.13
C VAL A 12 -6.58 -1.74 24.47
N GLU A 13 -5.69 -0.75 24.46
CA GLU A 13 -5.02 -0.28 25.68
C GLU A 13 -6.02 0.19 26.75
N SER A 14 -7.06 0.92 26.34
CA SER A 14 -8.07 1.44 27.29
C SER A 14 -8.83 0.32 28.01
N ASP A 15 -9.03 -0.82 27.34
CA ASP A 15 -9.70 -1.99 27.91
C ASP A 15 -8.75 -2.80 28.81
N VAL A 16 -7.49 -2.94 28.41
CA VAL A 16 -6.50 -3.79 29.10
C VAL A 16 -5.89 -3.08 30.32
N ALA A 17 -5.72 -1.76 30.28
CA ALA A 17 -4.99 -1.02 31.31
C ALA A 17 -5.60 -1.13 32.72
N PRO A 18 -6.94 -1.13 32.93
CA PRO A 18 -7.54 -1.39 34.23
C PRO A 18 -7.16 -2.77 34.80
N TYR A 19 -7.20 -3.82 33.98
CA TYR A 19 -6.85 -5.18 34.43
C TYR A 19 -5.36 -5.29 34.79
N VAL A 20 -4.49 -4.66 34.01
CA VAL A 20 -3.06 -4.59 34.33
C VAL A 20 -2.83 -3.88 35.66
N ARG A 21 -3.46 -2.71 35.88
CA ARG A 21 -3.32 -1.97 37.13
C ARG A 21 -3.87 -2.74 38.34
N LEU A 22 -5.01 -3.41 38.17
CA LEU A 22 -5.61 -4.26 39.21
C LEU A 22 -4.71 -5.45 39.55
N HIS A 23 -4.21 -6.16 38.53
CA HIS A 23 -3.32 -7.29 38.71
C HIS A 23 -2.02 -6.87 39.40
N VAL A 24 -1.37 -5.80 38.93
CA VAL A 24 -0.13 -5.31 39.56
C VAL A 24 -0.38 -4.85 41.01
N HIS A 25 -1.50 -4.18 41.31
CA HIS A 25 -1.86 -3.85 42.69
C HIS A 25 -1.95 -5.11 43.54
N HIS A 26 -2.72 -6.09 43.08
CA HIS A 26 -2.93 -7.34 43.79
C HIS A 26 -1.63 -8.10 44.02
N GLU A 27 -0.77 -8.28 43.00
CA GLU A 27 0.52 -8.97 43.15
C GLU A 27 1.44 -8.27 44.17
N VAL A 28 1.48 -6.93 44.15
CA VAL A 28 2.26 -6.16 45.12
C VAL A 28 1.71 -6.35 46.53
N GLN A 29 0.39 -6.27 46.72
CA GLN A 29 -0.23 -6.47 48.02
C GLN A 29 -0.10 -7.91 48.51
N GLN A 30 -0.32 -8.89 47.64
CA GLN A 30 -0.18 -10.31 47.94
C GLN A 30 1.24 -10.63 48.44
N PHE A 31 2.26 -10.06 47.79
CA PHE A 31 3.63 -10.19 48.24
C PHE A 31 3.84 -9.57 49.63
N VAL A 32 3.55 -8.28 49.82
CA VAL A 32 3.92 -7.59 51.07
C VAL A 32 3.02 -7.89 52.27
N ALA A 33 1.74 -8.16 52.03
CA ALA A 33 0.73 -8.35 53.07
C ALA A 33 0.32 -9.80 53.27
N GLY A 34 0.65 -10.70 52.35
CA GLY A 34 0.43 -12.13 52.48
C GLY A 34 1.75 -12.89 52.62
N GLU A 35 2.53 -12.93 51.55
CA GLU A 35 3.69 -13.82 51.41
C GLU A 35 4.88 -13.44 52.29
N LEU A 36 4.97 -12.18 52.74
CA LEU A 36 5.96 -11.74 53.74
C LEU A 36 5.59 -12.11 55.19
N ILE A 37 4.38 -12.61 55.48
CA ILE A 37 3.98 -12.99 56.85
C ILE A 37 4.85 -14.12 57.42
N PRO A 38 5.07 -15.26 56.72
CA PRO A 38 5.93 -16.32 57.24
C PRO A 38 7.39 -15.87 57.50
N PRO A 39 8.07 -15.13 56.59
CA PRO A 39 9.36 -14.51 56.86
C PRO A 39 9.35 -13.59 58.10
N LEU A 40 8.34 -12.73 58.24
CA LEU A 40 8.18 -11.82 59.38
C LEU A 40 7.98 -12.56 60.70
N HIS A 41 7.14 -13.60 60.72
CA HIS A 41 6.92 -14.44 61.89
C HIS A 41 8.23 -15.07 62.37
N ARG A 42 9.00 -15.65 61.44
CA ARG A 42 10.31 -16.24 61.74
C ARG A 42 11.30 -15.20 62.25
N ALA A 43 11.36 -14.04 61.60
CA ALA A 43 12.27 -12.97 61.98
C ALA A 43 11.95 -12.45 63.40
N GLN A 44 10.66 -12.26 63.74
CA GLN A 44 10.22 -11.85 65.07
C GLN A 44 10.51 -12.92 66.12
N LYS A 45 10.08 -14.17 65.89
CA LYS A 45 10.25 -15.29 66.83
C LYS A 45 11.73 -15.55 67.13
N ARG A 46 12.61 -15.37 66.15
CA ARG A 46 14.07 -15.56 66.28
C ARG A 46 14.84 -14.28 66.59
N LYS A 47 14.17 -13.14 66.80
CA LYS A 47 14.76 -11.80 67.05
C LYS A 47 15.83 -11.40 66.02
N ARG A 48 15.55 -11.60 64.73
CA ARG A 48 16.47 -11.28 63.62
C ARG A 48 16.39 -9.83 63.19
N ALA A 49 17.54 -9.24 62.89
CA ALA A 49 17.63 -7.85 62.42
C ALA A 49 16.87 -7.61 61.09
N ILE A 50 16.71 -8.65 60.26
CA ILE A 50 15.97 -8.60 58.99
C ILE A 50 14.49 -8.22 59.14
N ILE A 51 13.93 -8.30 60.35
CA ILE A 51 12.55 -7.83 60.59
C ILE A 51 12.39 -6.34 60.28
N VAL A 52 13.41 -5.52 60.53
CA VAL A 52 13.37 -4.08 60.30
C VAL A 52 13.20 -3.74 58.81
N PRO A 53 14.03 -4.25 57.87
CA PRO A 53 13.83 -4.00 56.45
C PRO A 53 12.53 -4.63 55.90
N LEU A 54 12.09 -5.79 56.42
CA LEU A 54 10.79 -6.39 56.03
C LEU A 54 9.60 -5.49 56.41
N LEU A 55 9.58 -4.93 57.63
CA LEU A 55 8.53 -4.00 58.05
C LEU A 55 8.61 -2.66 57.30
N LYS A 56 9.82 -2.17 57.01
CA LYS A 56 9.99 -0.99 56.15
C LYS A 56 9.42 -1.22 54.75
N LEU A 57 9.60 -2.42 54.19
CA LEU A 57 9.05 -2.79 52.88
C LEU A 57 7.52 -2.79 52.91
N ARG A 58 6.90 -3.35 53.96
CA ARG A 58 5.44 -3.27 54.16
C ARG A 58 4.96 -1.83 54.21
N ARG A 59 5.58 -0.98 55.04
CA ARG A 59 5.18 0.44 55.16
C ARG A 59 5.31 1.25 53.87
N LEU A 60 6.20 0.84 52.96
CA LEU A 60 6.43 1.55 51.70
C LEU A 60 5.28 1.38 50.70
N VAL A 61 4.71 0.17 50.60
CA VAL A 61 3.80 -0.20 49.51
C VAL A 61 2.52 -0.91 49.95
N ALA A 62 2.41 -1.38 51.20
CA ALA A 62 1.21 -2.05 51.67
C ALA A 62 0.05 -1.07 51.81
N ASP A 63 -1.10 -1.45 51.29
CA ASP A 63 -2.35 -0.72 51.31
C ASP A 63 -3.35 -1.48 52.19
N TRP A 64 -3.43 -1.07 53.46
CA TRP A 64 -4.25 -1.74 54.45
C TRP A 64 -5.71 -1.29 54.39
N PRO A 65 -6.67 -2.19 54.70
CA PRO A 65 -8.03 -1.80 55.01
C PRO A 65 -8.05 -0.72 56.10
N ASP A 66 -8.88 0.31 55.92
CA ASP A 66 -9.00 1.46 56.83
C ASP A 66 -7.68 2.19 57.14
N SER A 67 -6.64 2.00 56.31
CA SER A 67 -5.29 2.56 56.51
C SER A 67 -4.62 2.13 57.82
N MET A 68 -5.01 0.98 58.39
CA MET A 68 -4.50 0.47 59.67
C MET A 68 -3.61 -0.76 59.46
N GLU A 69 -2.31 -0.63 59.71
CA GLU A 69 -1.36 -1.75 59.66
C GLU A 69 -1.68 -2.77 60.79
N PRO A 70 -1.85 -4.05 60.47
CA PRO A 70 -2.02 -5.09 61.49
C PRO A 70 -0.75 -5.22 62.35
N VAL A 71 -0.90 -5.01 63.66
CA VAL A 71 0.25 -5.02 64.60
C VAL A 71 0.73 -6.44 64.92
N ASP A 72 -0.18 -7.42 64.84
CA ASP A 72 0.02 -8.77 65.37
C ASP A 72 -0.15 -9.89 64.33
N ASP A 73 -0.31 -9.59 63.05
CA ASP A 73 -0.60 -10.61 62.03
C ASP A 73 0.51 -11.66 61.93
N TYR A 74 1.77 -11.23 61.88
CA TYR A 74 2.93 -12.12 61.87
C TYR A 74 3.25 -12.72 63.25
N THR A 75 2.70 -12.19 64.35
CA THR A 75 2.87 -12.80 65.69
C THR A 75 1.85 -13.91 65.93
N ARG A 76 0.65 -13.77 65.37
CA ARG A 76 -0.45 -14.76 65.44
C ARG A 76 -0.29 -15.90 64.42
N TYR A 77 0.44 -15.67 63.34
CA TYR A 77 0.72 -16.70 62.33
C TYR A 77 1.37 -17.96 62.91
N SER A 78 0.89 -19.12 62.48
CA SER A 78 1.46 -20.44 62.72
C SER A 78 1.92 -21.07 61.40
N ARG A 79 2.97 -21.90 61.43
CA ARG A 79 3.41 -22.65 60.23
C ARG A 79 2.33 -23.58 59.65
N GLN A 80 1.31 -23.92 60.44
CA GLN A 80 0.17 -24.71 59.98
C GLN A 80 -0.78 -23.92 59.07
N ASP A 81 -0.72 -22.58 59.12
CA ASP A 81 -1.60 -21.69 58.34
C ASP A 81 -1.17 -21.65 56.85
N GLY A 82 0.09 -21.98 56.54
CA GLY A 82 0.58 -22.09 55.17
C GLY A 82 0.69 -20.74 54.44
N ARG A 83 0.24 -20.69 53.18
CA ARG A 83 0.23 -19.45 52.38
C ARG A 83 -0.84 -18.52 52.93
N VAL A 84 -0.48 -17.26 53.17
CA VAL A 84 -1.43 -16.22 53.60
C VAL A 84 -1.87 -15.41 52.40
N GLU A 85 -3.18 -15.35 52.17
CA GLU A 85 -3.79 -14.45 51.19
C GLU A 85 -3.91 -13.05 51.81
N ALA A 86 -3.46 -12.03 51.08
CA ALA A 86 -3.47 -10.66 51.54
C ALA A 86 -4.88 -10.09 51.59
N VAL A 87 -5.24 -9.48 52.72
CA VAL A 87 -6.46 -8.68 52.84
C VAL A 87 -6.11 -7.23 52.52
N HIS A 88 -6.52 -6.75 51.35
CA HIS A 88 -6.27 -5.39 50.88
C HIS A 88 -7.49 -4.82 50.15
N PRO A 89 -7.66 -3.48 50.10
CA PRO A 89 -8.65 -2.85 49.26
C PRO A 89 -8.45 -3.20 47.78
N VAL A 90 -9.55 -3.40 47.06
CA VAL A 90 -9.51 -3.57 45.60
C VAL A 90 -9.27 -2.21 44.96
N ARG A 91 -8.11 -2.02 44.32
CA ARG A 91 -7.77 -0.80 43.61
C ARG A 91 -7.31 -1.08 42.19
N VAL A 92 -7.67 -0.19 41.28
CA VAL A 92 -7.27 -0.21 39.86
C VAL A 92 -6.10 0.76 39.66
N VAL A 93 -5.04 0.60 40.46
CA VAL A 93 -3.87 1.48 40.45
C VAL A 93 -2.60 0.70 40.73
N GLY A 94 -1.57 0.87 39.89
CA GLY A 94 -0.25 0.28 40.17
C GLY A 94 0.54 1.10 41.20
N PRO A 95 1.65 0.57 41.74
CA PRO A 95 2.58 1.37 42.55
C PRO A 95 3.15 2.53 41.72
N SER A 96 3.43 3.65 42.38
CA SER A 96 4.18 4.74 41.75
C SER A 96 5.57 4.26 41.30
N PRO A 97 6.21 4.92 40.30
CA PRO A 97 7.56 4.55 39.86
C PRO A 97 8.58 4.51 41.00
N THR A 98 8.48 5.45 41.94
CA THR A 98 9.35 5.50 43.14
C THR A 98 9.08 4.33 44.08
N GLN A 99 7.81 4.00 44.35
CA GLN A 99 7.45 2.83 45.16
C GLN A 99 7.96 1.54 44.54
N LEU A 100 7.74 1.34 43.24
CA LEU A 100 8.21 0.17 42.51
C LEU A 100 9.73 0.03 42.58
N GLN A 101 10.47 1.12 42.32
CA GLN A 101 11.93 1.12 42.34
C GLN A 101 12.51 0.86 43.74
N LEU A 102 11.95 1.50 44.77
CA LEU A 102 12.39 1.31 46.15
C LEU A 102 12.06 -0.11 46.65
N MET A 103 10.84 -0.60 46.38
CA MET A 103 10.41 -1.95 46.72
C MET A 103 11.36 -2.99 46.10
N ARG A 104 11.62 -2.90 44.79
CA ARG A 104 12.51 -3.82 44.08
C ARG A 104 13.95 -3.76 44.61
N THR A 105 14.46 -2.57 44.90
CA THR A 105 15.79 -2.39 45.49
C THR A 105 15.88 -3.03 46.87
N MET A 106 14.87 -2.83 47.73
CA MET A 106 14.80 -3.42 49.06
C MET A 106 14.72 -4.95 48.99
N VAL A 107 13.85 -5.50 48.13
CA VAL A 107 13.74 -6.94 47.91
C VAL A 107 15.08 -7.53 47.47
N ARG A 108 15.72 -6.93 46.44
CA ARG A 108 17.04 -7.36 45.98
C ARG A 108 18.10 -7.34 47.08
N SER A 109 18.10 -6.30 47.92
CA SER A 109 19.07 -6.19 49.02
C SER A 109 18.95 -7.33 50.05
N MET A 110 17.76 -7.91 50.20
CA MET A 110 17.48 -8.96 51.18
C MET A 110 17.86 -10.37 50.68
N PHE A 111 17.72 -10.66 49.38
CA PHE A 111 18.02 -11.99 48.84
C PHE A 111 19.39 -12.11 48.14
N ASP A 112 19.99 -11.01 47.69
CA ASP A 112 21.28 -11.03 46.97
C ASP A 112 22.41 -11.56 47.88
N GLN A 113 23.05 -12.65 47.45
CA GLN A 113 24.12 -13.31 48.18
C GLN A 113 25.33 -12.40 48.44
N ARG A 114 25.54 -11.36 47.61
CA ARG A 114 26.63 -10.39 47.80
C ARG A 114 26.39 -9.46 48.98
N ASN A 115 25.12 -9.23 49.33
CA ASN A 115 24.70 -8.39 50.46
C ASN A 115 24.48 -9.19 51.74
N GLN A 116 24.42 -10.51 51.64
CA GLN A 116 24.51 -11.40 52.80
C GLN A 116 25.96 -11.36 53.30
N LEU A 117 26.29 -10.37 54.13
CA LEU A 117 27.53 -10.29 54.92
C LEU A 117 27.90 -11.70 55.37
N LYS A 118 29.06 -12.22 54.91
CA LYS A 118 29.51 -13.60 55.14
C LYS A 118 29.27 -14.00 56.59
N VAL A 119 28.16 -14.68 56.79
CA VAL A 119 27.74 -15.18 58.08
C VAL A 119 28.73 -16.30 58.40
N GLY A 120 29.57 -16.11 59.42
CA GLY A 120 30.60 -17.09 59.82
C GLY A 120 29.99 -18.48 60.02
N MET A 121 30.81 -19.53 59.95
CA MET A 121 30.44 -20.97 59.92
C MET A 121 29.41 -21.43 60.98
N PHE A 122 29.18 -20.63 62.03
CA PHE A 122 28.28 -20.90 63.14
C PHE A 122 27.07 -19.95 63.26
N SER A 123 26.94 -18.93 62.41
CA SER A 123 25.78 -18.02 62.46
C SER A 123 24.70 -18.45 61.47
N LYS A 124 23.46 -18.47 61.95
CA LYS A 124 22.29 -18.92 61.20
C LYS A 124 21.87 -17.82 60.24
N ARG A 125 21.63 -18.13 58.96
CA ARG A 125 21.06 -17.19 57.98
C ARG A 125 19.79 -16.53 58.51
N ASP A 126 19.60 -15.26 58.16
CA ASP A 126 18.43 -14.48 58.61
C ASP A 126 17.14 -14.87 57.88
N LEU A 127 17.25 -15.35 56.65
CA LEU A 127 16.16 -15.85 55.80
C LEU A 127 16.37 -17.34 55.45
N GLU A 128 15.27 -18.09 55.34
CA GLU A 128 15.29 -19.48 54.88
C GLU A 128 15.41 -19.56 53.35
N ARG A 129 15.73 -20.74 52.80
CA ARG A 129 15.89 -20.90 51.33
C ARG A 129 14.60 -20.55 50.57
N GLU A 130 13.45 -20.93 51.13
CA GLU A 130 12.12 -20.62 50.59
C GLU A 130 11.88 -19.10 50.53
N ASP A 131 12.32 -18.35 51.55
CA ASP A 131 12.17 -16.89 51.60
C ASP A 131 13.00 -16.19 50.53
N LEU A 132 14.22 -16.68 50.31
CA LEU A 132 15.11 -16.17 49.27
C LEU A 132 14.51 -16.42 47.88
N GLN A 133 13.94 -17.62 47.66
CA GLN A 133 13.31 -17.98 46.40
C GLN A 133 12.02 -17.17 46.15
N LEU A 134 11.22 -16.94 47.19
CA LEU A 134 10.05 -16.06 47.13
C LEU A 134 10.44 -14.64 46.68
N MET A 135 11.43 -14.04 47.34
CA MET A 135 11.91 -12.70 47.03
C MET A 135 12.52 -12.61 45.63
N GLU A 136 13.28 -13.63 45.20
CA GLU A 136 13.85 -13.70 43.86
C GLU A 136 12.76 -13.81 42.78
N THR A 137 11.74 -14.63 43.01
CA THR A 137 10.60 -14.80 42.10
C THR A 137 9.87 -13.48 41.91
N PHE A 138 9.44 -12.83 43.01
CA PHE A 138 8.79 -11.54 42.97
C PHE A 138 9.66 -10.45 42.31
N TYR A 139 10.97 -10.44 42.59
CA TYR A 139 11.90 -9.51 41.96
C TYR A 139 12.00 -9.72 40.44
N ASN A 140 11.94 -10.95 39.96
CA ASN A 140 11.98 -11.22 38.52
C ASN A 140 10.65 -10.86 37.84
N GLU A 141 9.52 -11.22 38.43
CA GLU A 141 8.18 -10.94 37.88
C GLU A 141 7.88 -9.44 37.88
N SER A 142 8.19 -8.74 38.98
CA SER A 142 7.96 -7.29 39.07
C SER A 142 8.84 -6.44 38.16
N LEU A 143 9.79 -7.04 37.43
CA LEU A 143 10.56 -6.32 36.39
C LEU A 143 9.63 -5.85 35.26
N CYS A 144 8.63 -6.66 34.92
CA CYS A 144 7.69 -6.36 33.85
C CYS A 144 6.71 -5.25 34.22
N PHE A 145 6.47 -5.00 35.51
CA PHE A 145 5.47 -4.06 35.99
C PHE A 145 5.66 -2.65 35.44
N GLN A 146 6.90 -2.15 35.40
CA GLN A 146 7.18 -0.81 34.87
C GLN A 146 6.84 -0.67 33.39
N TYR A 147 6.97 -1.75 32.62
CA TYR A 147 6.74 -1.74 31.17
C TYR A 147 5.25 -1.87 30.85
N ILE A 148 4.55 -2.77 31.53
CA ILE A 148 3.11 -2.98 31.33
C ILE A 148 2.27 -1.82 31.91
N LEU A 149 2.71 -1.17 33.00
CA LEU A 149 2.07 0.04 33.51
C LEU A 149 2.31 1.25 32.59
N ASN A 150 3.44 1.29 31.87
CA ASN A 150 3.75 2.28 30.85
C ASN A 150 3.53 1.70 29.43
N HIS A 151 2.35 1.11 29.21
CA HIS A 151 2.03 0.35 27.99
C HIS A 151 2.33 1.13 26.70
N ALA A 152 1.72 2.31 26.53
CA ALA A 152 1.90 3.12 25.31
C ALA A 152 3.38 3.43 24.99
N VAL A 153 4.17 3.78 26.00
CA VAL A 153 5.60 4.12 25.83
C VAL A 153 6.40 2.88 25.46
N THR A 154 6.15 1.77 26.15
CA THR A 154 6.80 0.48 25.87
C THR A 154 6.46 0.00 24.46
N LEU A 155 5.20 0.10 24.05
CA LEU A 155 4.75 -0.34 22.74
C LEU A 155 5.36 0.49 21.62
N ARG A 156 5.41 1.82 21.78
CA ARG A 156 6.10 2.72 20.84
C ARG A 156 7.57 2.36 20.70
N ALA A 157 8.28 2.18 21.82
CA ALA A 157 9.70 1.82 21.81
C ALA A 157 9.97 0.47 21.11
N ASN A 158 9.07 -0.52 21.25
CA ASN A 158 9.21 -1.83 20.59
C ASN A 158 8.76 -1.86 19.13
N SER A 159 8.11 -0.79 18.64
CA SER A 159 7.63 -0.68 17.26
C SER A 159 8.26 0.47 16.47
N ASP A 160 9.24 1.14 17.07
CA ASP A 160 10.03 2.21 16.46
C ASP A 160 11.07 1.62 15.50
N LEU A 161 10.95 1.97 14.21
CA LEU A 161 11.85 1.57 13.13
C LEU A 161 12.60 2.76 12.53
N ALA A 162 12.65 3.89 13.23
CA ALA A 162 13.26 5.13 12.72
C ALA A 162 14.73 5.00 12.32
N ASP A 163 15.49 4.07 12.93
CA ASP A 163 16.90 3.82 12.62
C ASP A 163 17.13 3.47 11.14
N LEU A 164 16.11 3.02 10.42
CA LEU A 164 16.19 2.75 8.99
C LEU A 164 16.39 4.02 8.15
N TRP A 165 15.98 5.19 8.64
CA TRP A 165 16.15 6.45 7.92
C TRP A 165 17.45 7.19 8.30
N TYR A 166 17.81 7.17 9.58
CA TYR A 166 18.96 7.91 10.11
C TYR A 166 20.30 7.40 9.56
N ARG A 167 21.17 8.32 9.17
CA ARG A 167 22.44 8.00 8.48
C ARG A 167 23.60 8.95 8.80
N GLU A 168 23.51 9.73 9.88
CA GLU A 168 24.53 10.71 10.30
C GLU A 168 25.95 10.15 10.36
N PHE A 169 26.11 8.94 10.89
CA PHE A 169 27.40 8.27 10.95
C PHE A 169 28.05 8.12 9.56
N TYR A 170 27.25 7.77 8.55
CA TYR A 170 27.74 7.58 7.19
C TYR A 170 27.92 8.91 6.45
N LEU A 171 27.12 9.93 6.76
CA LEU A 171 27.29 11.29 6.24
C LEU A 171 28.63 11.88 6.70
N GLU A 172 28.94 11.76 8.00
CA GLU A 172 30.22 12.19 8.57
C GLU A 172 31.41 11.46 7.93
N LEU A 173 31.34 10.13 7.79
CA LEU A 173 32.42 9.34 7.16
C LEU A 173 32.65 9.67 5.69
N SER A 174 31.61 10.07 4.96
CA SER A 174 31.67 10.34 3.52
C SER A 174 31.90 11.82 3.17
N GLY A 175 31.82 12.71 4.16
CA GLY A 175 31.87 14.16 3.95
C GLY A 175 30.73 14.69 3.07
N GLN A 176 29.62 13.95 2.97
CA GLN A 176 28.43 14.34 2.22
C GLN A 176 27.43 15.06 3.13
N ILE A 177 26.73 16.05 2.59
CA ILE A 177 25.66 16.76 3.32
C ILE A 177 24.43 15.87 3.43
N GLN A 178 24.09 15.15 2.35
CA GLN A 178 22.95 14.23 2.32
C GLN A 178 23.16 13.18 1.22
N PHE A 179 22.56 12.00 1.39
CA PHE A 179 22.48 10.97 0.37
C PHE A 179 21.23 11.10 -0.48
N ALA A 180 21.32 10.67 -1.74
CA ALA A 180 20.17 10.60 -2.63
C ALA A 180 19.14 9.55 -2.14
N ILE A 181 17.88 9.70 -2.54
CA ILE A 181 16.79 8.86 -2.05
C ILE A 181 16.97 7.39 -2.39
N GLU A 182 17.70 7.05 -3.46
CA GLU A 182 18.00 5.66 -3.83
C GLU A 182 18.88 4.94 -2.80
N LEU A 183 19.50 5.69 -1.88
CA LEU A 183 20.26 5.17 -0.74
C LEU A 183 19.47 5.22 0.56
N SER A 184 18.26 5.78 0.56
CA SER A 184 17.38 5.85 1.73
C SER A 184 16.61 4.54 1.88
N PHE A 185 16.80 3.86 3.01
CA PHE A 185 16.24 2.53 3.23
C PHE A 185 14.70 2.48 3.16
N PRO A 186 13.94 3.44 3.75
CA PRO A 186 12.49 3.47 3.61
C PRO A 186 12.02 3.57 2.15
N TRP A 187 12.72 4.36 1.33
CA TRP A 187 12.42 4.47 -0.09
C TRP A 187 12.75 3.18 -0.85
N ILE A 188 13.95 2.61 -0.64
CA ILE A 188 14.36 1.33 -1.25
C ILE A 188 13.31 0.25 -1.01
N LEU A 189 12.80 0.14 0.22
CA LEU A 189 11.75 -0.82 0.56
C LEU A 189 10.43 -0.52 -0.15
N THR A 190 10.03 0.74 -0.18
CA THR A 190 8.78 1.19 -0.82
C THR A 190 8.81 0.96 -2.33
N GLU A 191 9.89 1.36 -3.00
CA GLU A 191 10.10 1.15 -4.42
C GLU A 191 10.12 -0.35 -4.76
N HIS A 192 10.83 -1.15 -3.96
CA HIS A 192 10.90 -2.60 -4.16
C HIS A 192 9.51 -3.27 -4.07
N VAL A 193 8.68 -2.83 -3.11
CA VAL A 193 7.32 -3.32 -2.92
C VAL A 193 6.42 -3.07 -4.13
N ILE A 194 6.69 -2.03 -4.94
CA ILE A 194 5.89 -1.73 -6.15
C ILE A 194 6.49 -2.39 -7.39
N THR A 195 7.80 -2.27 -7.56
CA THR A 195 8.51 -2.65 -8.79
C THR A 195 8.76 -4.16 -8.89
N ASN A 196 8.97 -4.85 -7.76
CA ASN A 196 9.36 -6.25 -7.75
C ASN A 196 8.19 -7.21 -7.45
N GLN A 197 7.26 -7.32 -8.41
CA GLN A 197 6.11 -8.24 -8.35
C GLN A 197 6.37 -9.64 -8.91
N ALA A 198 7.62 -10.00 -9.18
CA ALA A 198 7.93 -11.28 -9.80
C ALA A 198 7.75 -12.49 -8.87
N LYS A 199 7.54 -12.25 -7.56
CA LYS A 199 7.39 -13.29 -6.53
C LYS A 199 5.91 -13.56 -6.24
N SER A 200 5.60 -14.78 -5.79
CA SER A 200 4.24 -15.25 -5.47
C SER A 200 3.55 -14.50 -4.32
N MET A 201 4.24 -13.62 -3.61
CA MET A 201 3.69 -12.85 -2.51
C MET A 201 3.23 -11.47 -3.01
N PRO A 202 1.93 -11.11 -2.89
CA PRO A 202 1.45 -9.78 -3.24
C PRO A 202 1.95 -8.77 -2.21
N LEU A 203 3.06 -8.08 -2.53
CA LEU A 203 3.70 -7.15 -1.60
C LEU A 203 3.03 -5.77 -1.56
N VAL A 204 2.32 -5.38 -2.63
CA VAL A 204 1.76 -4.03 -2.84
C VAL A 204 0.85 -3.57 -1.68
N GLU A 205 0.16 -4.48 -1.01
CA GLU A 205 -0.68 -4.16 0.16
C GLU A 205 0.12 -3.62 1.36
N ASN A 206 1.43 -3.87 1.40
CA ASN A 206 2.30 -3.49 2.51
C ASN A 206 2.98 -2.13 2.32
N ILE A 207 2.68 -1.44 1.21
CA ILE A 207 3.33 -0.20 0.82
C ILE A 207 3.22 0.92 1.87
N LEU A 208 2.12 0.95 2.62
CA LEU A 208 1.95 1.97 3.67
C LEU A 208 2.77 1.67 4.93
N TYR A 209 3.10 0.41 5.18
CA TYR A 209 3.97 0.04 6.30
C TYR A 209 5.42 0.45 6.06
N THR A 210 5.87 0.47 4.81
CA THR A 210 7.23 0.96 4.49
C THR A 210 7.30 2.48 4.61
N MET A 211 6.22 3.19 4.28
CA MET A 211 6.12 4.65 4.47
C MET A 211 6.00 5.06 5.94
N ASP A 212 5.42 4.23 6.79
CA ASP A 212 5.26 4.53 8.23
C ASP A 212 6.60 4.69 8.97
N VAL A 213 7.71 4.20 8.40
CA VAL A 213 9.06 4.44 8.92
C VAL A 213 9.39 5.93 8.98
N TYR A 214 8.87 6.74 8.05
CA TYR A 214 9.04 8.18 8.09
C TYR A 214 8.32 8.84 9.28
N ASN A 215 7.17 8.29 9.70
CA ASN A 215 6.47 8.75 10.90
C ASN A 215 7.31 8.48 12.15
N ASP A 216 7.96 7.33 12.23
CA ASP A 216 8.88 7.01 13.34
C ASP A 216 10.06 7.97 13.36
N ALA A 217 10.71 8.16 12.21
CA ALA A 217 11.87 9.04 12.07
C ALA A 217 11.52 10.47 12.48
N ALA A 218 10.38 10.98 12.01
CA ALA A 218 9.90 12.31 12.34
C ALA A 218 9.58 12.46 13.83
N HIS A 219 8.86 11.50 14.41
CA HIS A 219 8.58 11.50 15.83
C HIS A 219 9.88 11.50 16.66
N ARG A 220 10.86 10.66 16.31
CA ARG A 220 12.14 10.60 17.02
C ARG A 220 12.93 11.90 16.88
N SER A 221 12.94 12.52 15.70
CA SER A 221 13.62 13.80 15.46
C SER A 221 13.05 14.90 16.35
N LEU A 222 11.71 15.00 16.43
CA LEU A 222 11.03 16.06 17.17
C LEU A 222 11.05 15.84 18.69
N TYR A 223 10.77 14.62 19.15
CA TYR A 223 10.49 14.36 20.58
C TYR A 223 11.61 13.67 21.34
N VAL A 224 12.59 13.07 20.65
CA VAL A 224 13.73 12.38 21.30
C VAL A 224 15.01 13.15 21.07
N LEU A 225 15.36 13.41 19.81
CA LEU A 225 16.60 14.11 19.44
C LEU A 225 16.47 15.63 19.61
N SER A 226 15.24 16.15 19.53
CA SER A 226 14.94 17.59 19.56
C SER A 226 15.72 18.38 18.49
N GLN A 227 15.88 17.80 17.30
CA GLN A 227 16.65 18.38 16.20
C GLN A 227 15.72 18.72 15.03
N ARG A 228 15.54 20.02 14.78
CA ARG A 228 14.67 20.51 13.71
C ARG A 228 15.17 20.16 12.31
N PHE A 229 16.48 20.30 12.05
CA PHE A 229 17.03 20.06 10.72
C PHE A 229 16.78 18.62 10.23
N LEU A 230 16.84 17.64 11.14
CA LEU A 230 16.51 16.25 10.82
C LEU A 230 15.05 16.12 10.36
N TYR A 231 14.11 16.81 11.02
CA TYR A 231 12.71 16.81 10.60
C TYR A 231 12.54 17.47 9.24
N ASP A 232 13.21 18.60 9.00
CA ASP A 232 13.15 19.33 7.73
C ASP A 232 13.66 18.43 6.56
N GLU A 233 14.71 17.64 6.80
CA GLU A 233 15.22 16.65 5.83
C GLU A 233 14.27 15.48 5.61
N ILE A 234 13.66 14.94 6.68
CA ILE A 234 12.64 13.88 6.59
C ILE A 234 11.45 14.38 5.76
N GLU A 235 10.95 15.58 6.05
CA GLU A 235 9.83 16.19 5.34
C GLU A 235 10.15 16.41 3.86
N ALA A 236 11.34 16.91 3.54
CA ALA A 236 11.79 17.10 2.16
C ALA A 236 11.87 15.76 1.40
N GLU A 237 12.43 14.72 2.04
CA GLU A 237 12.51 13.39 1.43
C GLU A 237 11.12 12.78 1.22
N VAL A 238 10.23 12.87 2.20
CA VAL A 238 8.84 12.38 2.09
C VAL A 238 8.10 13.08 0.95
N ASN A 239 8.23 14.40 0.79
CA ASN A 239 7.56 15.09 -0.31
C ASN A 239 7.99 14.53 -1.68
N LEU A 240 9.30 14.34 -1.89
CA LEU A 240 9.83 13.78 -3.15
C LEU A 240 9.41 12.32 -3.36
N VAL A 241 9.57 11.50 -2.33
CA VAL A 241 9.24 10.06 -2.36
C VAL A 241 7.75 9.86 -2.58
N PHE A 242 6.89 10.69 -1.97
CA PHE A 242 5.45 10.56 -2.11
C PHE A 242 4.99 10.86 -3.54
N ASP A 243 5.54 11.87 -4.21
CA ASP A 243 5.25 12.15 -5.62
C ASP A 243 5.64 10.96 -6.52
N GLN A 244 6.82 10.37 -6.29
CA GLN A 244 7.26 9.18 -7.03
C GLN A 244 6.39 7.95 -6.73
N LEU A 245 6.00 7.78 -5.46
CA LEU A 245 5.10 6.72 -5.02
C LEU A 245 3.75 6.78 -5.76
N ILE A 246 3.12 7.96 -5.83
CA ILE A 246 1.85 8.15 -6.55
C ILE A 246 2.01 7.81 -8.03
N PHE A 247 3.11 8.23 -8.65
CA PHE A 247 3.40 7.89 -10.04
C PHE A 247 3.53 6.37 -10.24
N LEU A 248 4.38 5.71 -9.45
CA LEU A 248 4.65 4.27 -9.55
C LEU A 248 3.41 3.42 -9.28
N ILE A 249 2.65 3.75 -8.23
CA ILE A 249 1.45 2.96 -7.88
C ILE A 249 0.34 3.14 -8.90
N SER A 250 0.15 4.36 -9.43
CA SER A 250 -0.85 4.63 -10.46
C SER A 250 -0.50 3.94 -11.78
N ASP A 251 0.78 3.93 -12.15
CA ASP A 251 1.25 3.20 -13.33
C ASP A 251 1.06 1.69 -13.19
N HIS A 252 1.38 1.17 -12.01
CA HIS A 252 1.21 -0.25 -11.69
C HIS A 252 -0.26 -0.67 -11.73
N VAL A 253 -1.15 0.08 -11.06
CA VAL A 253 -2.59 -0.17 -11.04
C VAL A 253 -3.14 -0.17 -12.46
N TYR A 254 -2.87 0.89 -13.22
CA TYR A 254 -3.37 1.02 -14.58
C TYR A 254 -2.90 -0.12 -15.49
N SER A 255 -1.60 -0.44 -15.44
CA SER A 255 -1.01 -1.52 -16.23
C SER A 255 -1.57 -2.89 -15.84
N TYR A 256 -1.74 -3.15 -14.54
CA TYR A 256 -2.28 -4.42 -14.05
C TYR A 256 -3.72 -4.69 -14.53
N TYR A 257 -4.61 -3.70 -14.43
CA TYR A 257 -6.00 -3.88 -14.90
C TYR A 257 -6.06 -4.00 -16.42
N LYS A 258 -5.27 -3.19 -17.15
CA LYS A 258 -5.17 -3.27 -18.62
C LYS A 258 -4.63 -4.63 -19.09
N ASP A 259 -3.64 -5.19 -18.40
CA ASP A 259 -3.10 -6.53 -18.67
C ASP A 259 -4.16 -7.62 -18.45
N ASN A 260 -4.90 -7.55 -17.34
CA ASN A 260 -5.98 -8.50 -17.05
C ASN A 260 -7.07 -8.48 -18.12
N ILE A 261 -7.54 -7.29 -18.52
CA ILE A 261 -8.54 -7.14 -19.58
C ILE A 261 -8.01 -7.62 -20.92
N GLY A 262 -6.77 -7.24 -21.28
CA GLY A 262 -6.13 -7.72 -22.50
C GLY A 262 -6.06 -9.25 -22.54
N SER A 263 -5.67 -9.89 -21.43
CA SER A 263 -5.56 -11.35 -21.34
C SER A 263 -6.91 -12.05 -21.48
N ARG A 264 -7.97 -11.49 -20.89
CA ARG A 264 -9.35 -12.00 -20.97
C ARG A 264 -9.98 -11.80 -22.36
N THR A 265 -9.54 -10.80 -23.10
CA THR A 265 -10.07 -10.46 -24.43
C THR A 265 -9.55 -11.40 -25.53
N ILE A 266 -8.42 -12.09 -25.30
CA ILE A 266 -7.86 -13.07 -26.24
C ILE A 266 -8.74 -14.32 -26.29
N ASP A 267 -9.10 -14.77 -27.49
CA ASP A 267 -9.93 -15.96 -27.69
C ASP A 267 -9.21 -17.25 -27.26
N GLY A 268 -9.96 -18.15 -26.60
CA GLY A 268 -9.44 -19.40 -26.05
C GLY A 268 -8.64 -20.26 -27.06
N PRO A 269 -9.17 -20.55 -28.26
CA PRO A 269 -8.45 -21.34 -29.26
C PRO A 269 -7.13 -20.69 -29.73
N TYR A 270 -7.09 -19.37 -29.89
CA TYR A 270 -5.86 -18.65 -30.22
C TYR A 270 -4.87 -18.67 -29.05
N ARG A 271 -5.35 -18.49 -27.82
CA ARG A 271 -4.55 -18.60 -26.60
C ARG A 271 -3.84 -19.95 -26.50
N GLU A 272 -4.57 -21.05 -26.71
CA GLU A 272 -4.01 -22.41 -26.71
C GLU A 272 -2.95 -22.60 -27.80
N ARG A 273 -3.23 -22.13 -29.02
CA ARG A 273 -2.25 -22.22 -30.13
C ARG A 273 -0.99 -21.41 -29.86
N LEU A 274 -1.11 -20.22 -29.28
CA LEU A 274 0.05 -19.41 -28.88
C LEU A 274 0.89 -20.10 -27.81
N PHE A 275 0.23 -20.72 -26.82
CA PHE A 275 0.91 -21.47 -25.75
C PHE A 275 1.73 -22.64 -26.33
N LEU A 276 1.12 -23.43 -27.22
CA LEU A 276 1.77 -24.58 -27.87
C LEU A 276 2.95 -24.15 -28.75
N MET A 277 2.82 -23.05 -29.50
CA MET A 277 3.86 -22.59 -30.42
C MET A 277 5.08 -21.99 -29.71
N ARG A 278 4.93 -21.43 -28.50
CA ARG A 278 5.99 -20.59 -27.93
C ARG A 278 6.55 -21.00 -26.58
N ARG A 279 5.95 -21.92 -25.81
CA ARG A 279 6.42 -22.47 -24.50
C ARG A 279 6.96 -21.46 -23.45
N ALA A 280 7.01 -20.15 -23.72
CA ALA A 280 7.75 -19.14 -22.97
C ALA A 280 6.95 -17.84 -22.72
N TYR A 281 5.71 -17.76 -23.22
CA TYR A 281 4.82 -16.61 -22.97
C TYR A 281 3.58 -17.11 -22.24
N SER A 282 3.59 -17.04 -20.92
CA SER A 282 2.33 -17.09 -20.18
C SER A 282 1.61 -15.76 -20.43
N LEU A 283 0.39 -15.86 -20.95
CA LEU A 283 -0.55 -14.75 -21.03
C LEU A 283 -1.30 -14.60 -19.70
N ASP A 284 -1.00 -15.41 -18.68
CA ASP A 284 -1.62 -15.32 -17.37
C ASP A 284 -1.02 -14.15 -16.61
N VAL A 285 -1.89 -13.27 -16.15
CA VAL A 285 -1.51 -12.13 -15.32
C VAL A 285 -1.59 -12.58 -13.87
N PRO A 286 -0.48 -12.58 -13.12
CA PRO A 286 -0.50 -12.96 -11.71
C PRO A 286 -1.46 -12.07 -10.91
N ALA A 287 -2.23 -12.65 -9.99
CA ALA A 287 -3.13 -11.88 -9.14
C ALA A 287 -2.35 -10.87 -8.27
N ARG A 288 -2.84 -9.63 -8.19
CA ARG A 288 -2.26 -8.56 -7.36
C ARG A 288 -3.34 -7.90 -6.52
N ARG A 289 -3.02 -7.59 -5.26
CA ARG A 289 -3.93 -6.93 -4.30
C ARG A 289 -3.82 -5.41 -4.37
N CYS A 290 -4.17 -4.86 -5.54
CA CYS A 290 -4.17 -3.42 -5.80
C CYS A 290 -5.37 -2.69 -5.16
N ASP A 291 -6.39 -3.43 -4.76
CA ASP A 291 -7.57 -2.94 -4.05
C ASP A 291 -7.22 -2.29 -2.71
N VAL A 292 -6.25 -2.86 -1.98
CA VAL A 292 -5.81 -2.34 -0.68
C VAL A 292 -5.34 -0.89 -0.77
N PRO A 293 -4.33 -0.51 -1.56
CA PRO A 293 -3.91 0.89 -1.66
C PRO A 293 -4.98 1.80 -2.28
N MET A 294 -5.77 1.31 -3.24
CA MET A 294 -6.86 2.09 -3.82
C MET A 294 -7.99 2.37 -2.81
N SER A 295 -8.17 1.54 -1.77
CA SER A 295 -9.21 1.79 -0.77
C SER A 295 -8.86 2.88 0.25
N GLN A 296 -7.62 3.36 0.28
CA GLN A 296 -7.11 4.23 1.35
C GLN A 296 -7.52 5.69 1.13
N ARG A 297 -8.35 6.22 2.04
CA ARG A 297 -8.86 7.61 2.01
C ARG A 297 -8.22 8.54 3.04
N HIS A 298 -7.61 7.98 4.10
CA HIS A 298 -7.16 8.74 5.28
C HIS A 298 -5.82 8.24 5.81
N ILE A 299 -4.78 8.29 4.98
CA ILE A 299 -3.43 7.86 5.38
C ILE A 299 -2.78 8.96 6.21
N GLN A 300 -2.20 8.62 7.35
CA GLN A 300 -1.45 9.56 8.17
C GLN A 300 0.04 9.50 7.85
N VAL A 301 0.58 10.60 7.33
CA VAL A 301 2.01 10.75 7.01
C VAL A 301 2.47 12.12 7.50
N LEU A 302 3.46 12.16 8.39
CA LEU A 302 4.00 13.38 8.99
C LEU A 302 2.92 14.31 9.58
N GLY A 303 1.89 13.72 10.19
CA GLY A 303 0.75 14.45 10.77
C GLY A 303 -0.29 14.95 9.75
N ARG A 304 -0.08 14.75 8.45
CA ARG A 304 -1.04 15.07 7.39
C ARG A 304 -1.98 13.89 7.18
N VAL A 305 -3.23 14.16 6.83
CA VAL A 305 -4.20 13.15 6.38
C VAL A 305 -4.28 13.22 4.86
N ILE A 306 -3.88 12.15 4.19
CA ILE A 306 -3.77 12.08 2.74
C ILE A 306 -4.80 11.09 2.19
N ASP A 307 -5.55 11.53 1.18
CA ASP A 307 -6.42 10.66 0.38
C ASP A 307 -5.65 10.06 -0.79
N LEU A 308 -5.14 8.84 -0.62
CA LEU A 308 -4.39 8.15 -1.65
C LEU A 308 -5.27 7.75 -2.83
N ASN A 309 -6.54 7.41 -2.59
CA ASN A 309 -7.45 7.08 -3.68
C ASN A 309 -7.67 8.27 -4.60
N LEU A 310 -7.85 9.47 -4.05
CA LEU A 310 -8.02 10.67 -4.86
C LEU A 310 -6.80 10.92 -5.75
N LEU A 311 -5.59 10.78 -5.20
CA LEU A 311 -4.34 10.97 -5.94
C LEU A 311 -4.16 9.90 -7.04
N ILE A 312 -4.45 8.64 -6.74
CA ILE A 312 -4.44 7.55 -7.74
C ILE A 312 -5.48 7.84 -8.82
N THR A 313 -6.69 8.27 -8.43
CA THR A 313 -7.79 8.60 -9.34
C THR A 313 -7.36 9.68 -10.35
N GLN A 314 -6.78 10.78 -9.87
CA GLN A 314 -6.29 11.87 -10.74
C GLN A 314 -5.25 11.38 -11.76
N HIS A 315 -4.28 10.59 -11.31
CA HIS A 315 -3.23 10.05 -12.19
C HIS A 315 -3.76 9.03 -13.19
N VAL A 316 -4.62 8.11 -12.74
CA VAL A 316 -5.25 7.09 -13.59
C VAL A 316 -6.18 7.73 -14.61
N ASN A 317 -6.95 8.74 -14.22
CA ASN A 317 -7.81 9.49 -15.13
C ASN A 317 -6.97 10.10 -16.26
N GLY A 318 -5.88 10.81 -15.92
CA GLY A 318 -4.93 11.33 -16.91
C GLY A 318 -4.29 10.27 -17.81
N LYS A 319 -4.12 9.02 -17.34
CA LYS A 319 -3.66 7.89 -18.17
C LYS A 319 -4.70 7.47 -19.21
N PHE A 320 -6.00 7.51 -18.91
CA PHE A 320 -7.05 7.26 -19.90
C PHE A 320 -7.03 8.27 -21.05
N TYR A 321 -6.94 9.57 -20.74
CA TYR A 321 -6.80 10.62 -21.77
C TYR A 321 -5.59 10.34 -22.67
N LYS A 322 -4.43 9.99 -22.09
CA LYS A 322 -3.21 9.67 -22.84
C LYS A 322 -3.33 8.42 -23.71
N ASP A 323 -3.93 7.34 -23.20
CA ASP A 323 -4.09 6.09 -23.97
C ASP A 323 -5.07 6.27 -25.13
N ILE A 324 -6.19 6.99 -24.93
CA ILE A 324 -7.14 7.29 -26.01
C ILE A 324 -6.49 8.22 -27.05
N GLU A 325 -5.78 9.25 -26.62
CA GLU A 325 -5.09 10.19 -27.51
C GLU A 325 -4.07 9.49 -28.40
N TYR A 326 -3.31 8.57 -27.80
CA TYR A 326 -2.39 7.72 -28.54
C TYR A 326 -3.12 6.81 -29.53
N CYS A 327 -4.26 6.21 -29.15
CA CYS A 327 -5.06 5.37 -30.05
C CYS A 327 -5.51 6.16 -31.28
N ILE A 328 -6.04 7.37 -31.09
CA ILE A 328 -6.54 8.22 -32.18
C ILE A 328 -5.36 8.65 -33.08
N LYS A 329 -4.28 9.19 -32.51
CA LYS A 329 -3.08 9.57 -33.29
C LYS A 329 -2.49 8.42 -34.09
N LYS A 330 -2.46 7.22 -33.51
CA LYS A 330 -1.99 6.01 -34.19
C LYS A 330 -2.92 5.61 -35.33
N PHE A 331 -4.22 5.76 -35.16
CA PHE A 331 -5.20 5.50 -36.21
C PHE A 331 -5.07 6.50 -37.36
N GLU A 332 -4.98 7.81 -37.05
CA GLU A 332 -4.76 8.90 -38.02
C GLU A 332 -3.49 8.70 -38.87
N ALA A 333 -2.43 8.17 -38.26
CA ALA A 333 -1.18 7.84 -38.96
C ALA A 333 -1.22 6.53 -39.78
N SER A 334 -2.31 5.77 -39.71
CA SER A 334 -2.42 4.42 -40.29
C SER A 334 -3.48 4.34 -41.40
N GLU A 335 -3.39 3.32 -42.25
CA GLU A 335 -4.41 2.99 -43.25
C GLU A 335 -5.76 2.62 -42.63
N LEU A 336 -6.86 2.77 -43.38
CA LEU A 336 -8.22 2.45 -42.90
C LEU A 336 -8.35 0.99 -42.44
N SER A 337 -7.56 0.07 -43.00
CA SER A 337 -7.52 -1.33 -42.56
C SER A 337 -7.16 -1.48 -41.07
N SER A 338 -6.47 -0.50 -40.49
CA SER A 338 -6.12 -0.46 -39.06
C SER A 338 -7.29 -0.11 -38.14
N VAL A 339 -8.47 0.21 -38.68
CA VAL A 339 -9.69 0.49 -37.89
C VAL A 339 -10.08 -0.66 -36.97
N VAL A 340 -9.75 -1.90 -37.35
CA VAL A 340 -9.95 -3.09 -36.51
C VAL A 340 -9.04 -3.05 -35.28
N ASP A 341 -7.79 -2.64 -35.46
CA ASP A 341 -6.79 -2.49 -34.39
C ASP A 341 -7.23 -1.37 -33.43
N PHE A 342 -7.66 -0.23 -33.99
CA PHE A 342 -8.16 0.92 -33.23
C PHE A 342 -9.41 0.57 -32.41
N ASN A 343 -10.42 -0.06 -33.03
CA ASN A 343 -11.62 -0.51 -32.33
C ASN A 343 -11.28 -1.47 -31.18
N ARG A 344 -10.37 -2.43 -31.40
CA ARG A 344 -9.95 -3.38 -30.36
C ARG A 344 -9.21 -2.68 -29.22
N ALA A 345 -8.33 -1.74 -29.53
CA ALA A 345 -7.62 -0.95 -28.54
C ALA A 345 -8.58 -0.14 -27.68
N LEU A 346 -9.54 0.58 -28.29
CA LEU A 346 -10.57 1.31 -27.56
C LEU A 346 -11.42 0.42 -26.67
N GLN A 347 -11.81 -0.78 -27.14
CA GLN A 347 -12.55 -1.75 -26.33
C GLN A 347 -11.77 -2.18 -25.08
N ILE A 348 -10.47 -2.45 -25.22
CA ILE A 348 -9.63 -2.83 -24.07
C ILE A 348 -9.53 -1.67 -23.08
N VAL A 349 -9.35 -0.43 -23.55
CA VAL A 349 -9.30 0.75 -22.69
C VAL A 349 -10.66 0.96 -21.99
N GLN A 350 -11.78 0.80 -22.70
CA GLN A 350 -13.12 0.91 -22.14
C GLN A 350 -13.41 -0.14 -21.07
N GLU A 351 -13.09 -1.41 -21.31
CA GLU A 351 -13.26 -2.49 -20.33
C GLU A 351 -12.32 -2.33 -19.12
N THR A 352 -11.13 -1.75 -19.34
CA THR A 352 -10.21 -1.35 -18.26
C THR A 352 -10.82 -0.24 -17.40
N HIS A 353 -11.44 0.76 -18.04
CA HIS A 353 -12.18 1.82 -17.36
C HIS A 353 -13.32 1.25 -16.50
N LEU A 354 -14.18 0.42 -17.09
CA LEU A 354 -15.29 -0.24 -16.37
C LEU A 354 -14.81 -1.01 -15.14
N SER A 355 -13.64 -1.67 -15.22
CA SER A 355 -13.08 -2.41 -14.09
C SER A 355 -12.53 -1.51 -12.98
N LEU A 356 -12.02 -0.32 -13.32
CA LEU A 356 -11.42 0.62 -12.37
C LEU A 356 -12.44 1.56 -11.72
N VAL A 357 -13.58 1.83 -12.37
CA VAL A 357 -14.68 2.65 -11.80
C VAL A 357 -15.22 2.06 -10.49
N TYR A 358 -15.13 0.75 -10.29
CA TYR A 358 -15.51 0.12 -9.01
C TYR A 358 -14.61 0.52 -7.83
N HIS A 359 -13.43 1.09 -8.09
CA HIS A 359 -12.44 1.45 -7.09
C HIS A 359 -12.11 2.94 -7.06
N LEU A 360 -12.23 3.63 -8.20
CA LEU A 360 -11.80 5.00 -8.43
C LEU A 360 -12.95 5.85 -9.01
N GLU A 361 -13.03 7.11 -8.58
CA GLU A 361 -14.03 8.06 -9.09
C GLU A 361 -13.55 8.71 -10.40
N LEU A 362 -13.62 7.97 -11.49
CA LEU A 362 -13.14 8.39 -12.81
C LEU A 362 -14.21 9.18 -13.60
N ASP A 363 -13.75 10.06 -14.50
CA ASP A 363 -14.64 10.67 -15.51
C ASP A 363 -15.31 9.57 -16.35
N THR A 364 -16.50 9.84 -16.89
CA THR A 364 -17.16 8.85 -17.74
C THR A 364 -16.34 8.60 -19.01
N PHE A 365 -16.27 7.34 -19.45
CA PHE A 365 -15.51 6.99 -20.65
C PHE A 365 -15.96 7.79 -21.89
N GLU A 366 -17.27 8.08 -22.00
CA GLU A 366 -17.83 8.89 -23.07
C GLU A 366 -17.32 10.33 -23.04
N THR A 367 -17.24 10.95 -21.85
CA THR A 367 -16.66 12.29 -21.68
C THR A 367 -15.20 12.32 -22.11
N ILE A 368 -14.39 11.37 -21.63
CA ILE A 368 -12.96 11.28 -21.98
C ILE A 368 -12.81 11.09 -23.50
N LEU A 369 -13.57 10.15 -24.09
CA LEU A 369 -13.48 9.85 -25.52
C LEU A 369 -13.90 11.04 -26.38
N THR A 370 -15.02 11.69 -26.06
CA THR A 370 -15.53 12.82 -26.84
C THR A 370 -14.58 14.02 -26.79
N GLU A 371 -14.01 14.31 -25.62
CA GLU A 371 -13.01 15.37 -25.45
C GLU A 371 -11.76 15.11 -26.29
N VAL A 372 -11.20 13.89 -26.21
CA VAL A 372 -9.96 13.53 -26.92
C VAL A 372 -10.19 13.39 -28.44
N ASP A 373 -11.38 12.93 -28.86
CA ASP A 373 -11.78 12.90 -30.27
C ASP A 373 -12.09 14.29 -30.84
N GLU A 374 -12.03 15.34 -30.01
CA GLU A 374 -12.38 16.72 -30.36
C GLU A 374 -13.82 16.85 -30.92
N ALA A 375 -14.70 15.94 -30.51
CA ALA A 375 -16.13 15.96 -30.84
C ALA A 375 -16.93 16.88 -29.89
N VAL A 376 -16.24 17.80 -29.20
CA VAL A 376 -16.80 18.72 -28.21
C VAL A 376 -16.93 20.10 -28.83
N GLY A 377 -18.16 20.53 -29.12
CA GLY A 377 -18.46 21.90 -29.52
C GLY A 377 -19.77 22.05 -30.30
N PRO A 378 -20.36 23.26 -30.36
CA PRO A 378 -21.63 23.50 -31.04
C PRO A 378 -21.60 23.23 -32.56
N THR A 379 -20.40 23.22 -33.15
CA THR A 379 -20.15 23.02 -34.58
C THR A 379 -19.29 21.77 -34.87
N ALA A 380 -18.79 21.09 -33.83
CA ALA A 380 -17.88 19.96 -33.94
C ALA A 380 -18.66 18.64 -33.99
N PHE A 381 -19.48 18.46 -35.02
CA PHE A 381 -20.23 17.21 -35.22
C PHE A 381 -19.35 16.09 -35.82
N ALA A 382 -18.16 16.44 -36.32
CA ALA A 382 -17.21 15.53 -36.95
C ALA A 382 -15.91 15.49 -36.15
N GLY A 383 -15.84 14.57 -35.19
CA GLY A 383 -14.60 14.30 -34.44
C GLY A 383 -13.49 13.74 -35.34
N ARG A 384 -12.28 13.71 -34.78
CA ARG A 384 -11.05 13.27 -35.46
C ARG A 384 -11.17 11.88 -36.09
N THR A 385 -11.78 10.94 -35.37
CA THR A 385 -12.01 9.57 -35.85
C THR A 385 -12.88 9.55 -37.11
N LEU A 386 -13.98 10.32 -37.13
CA LEU A 386 -14.86 10.41 -38.30
C LEU A 386 -14.13 11.03 -39.49
N MET A 387 -13.41 12.13 -39.25
CA MET A 387 -12.68 12.83 -40.29
C MET A 387 -11.60 11.95 -40.92
N HIS A 388 -10.89 11.15 -40.13
CA HIS A 388 -9.91 10.20 -40.67
C HIS A 388 -10.53 9.08 -41.49
N VAL A 389 -11.68 8.54 -41.05
CA VAL A 389 -12.41 7.52 -41.83
C VAL A 389 -12.87 8.08 -43.17
N LEU A 390 -13.48 9.28 -43.15
CA LEU A 390 -13.94 9.97 -44.36
C LEU A 390 -12.76 10.24 -45.31
N ALA A 391 -11.69 10.85 -44.79
CA ALA A 391 -10.50 11.15 -45.57
C ALA A 391 -9.89 9.89 -46.18
N SER A 392 -9.74 8.82 -45.39
CA SER A 392 -9.17 7.55 -45.87
C SER A 392 -10.04 6.87 -46.95
N LEU A 393 -11.37 6.97 -46.85
CA LEU A 393 -12.27 6.45 -47.88
C LEU A 393 -12.11 7.22 -49.20
N VAL A 394 -12.18 8.55 -49.14
CA VAL A 394 -12.17 9.42 -50.32
C VAL A 394 -10.79 9.49 -51.00
N THR A 395 -9.71 9.50 -50.20
CA THR A 395 -8.35 9.75 -50.71
C THR A 395 -7.54 8.47 -50.97
N ASP A 396 -7.86 7.34 -50.33
CA ASP A 396 -7.11 6.09 -50.51
C ASP A 396 -7.99 4.94 -51.02
N ILE A 397 -9.08 4.59 -50.31
CA ILE A 397 -9.87 3.40 -50.66
C ILE A 397 -10.50 3.52 -52.05
N PHE A 398 -11.29 4.56 -52.30
CA PHE A 398 -11.98 4.73 -53.59
C PHE A 398 -11.03 4.84 -54.79
N PRO A 399 -9.89 5.57 -54.73
CA PRO A 399 -8.97 5.65 -55.87
C PRO A 399 -8.01 4.45 -55.99
N ASN A 400 -7.63 3.76 -54.91
CA ASN A 400 -6.52 2.78 -54.95
C ASN A 400 -6.95 1.32 -54.72
N TYR A 401 -8.23 1.03 -54.45
CA TYR A 401 -8.69 -0.33 -54.18
C TYR A 401 -9.72 -0.81 -55.22
N ALA A 402 -9.71 -2.11 -55.49
CA ALA A 402 -10.70 -2.78 -56.31
C ALA A 402 -11.64 -3.61 -55.43
N TYR A 403 -12.95 -3.47 -55.64
CA TYR A 403 -13.95 -4.29 -54.96
C TYR A 403 -14.11 -5.64 -55.65
N ASN A 404 -13.93 -6.72 -54.90
CA ASN A 404 -14.22 -8.07 -55.36
C ASN A 404 -15.58 -8.52 -54.81
N ASN A 405 -16.55 -8.70 -55.71
CA ASN A 405 -17.92 -9.09 -55.35
C ASN A 405 -18.02 -10.51 -54.75
N PHE A 406 -17.16 -11.44 -55.17
CA PHE A 406 -17.18 -12.82 -54.67
C PHE A 406 -16.68 -12.91 -53.23
N THR A 407 -15.60 -12.19 -52.90
CA THR A 407 -15.03 -12.19 -51.55
C THR A 407 -15.61 -11.10 -50.65
N ARG A 408 -16.36 -10.16 -51.23
CA ARG A 408 -16.91 -8.94 -50.59
C ARG A 408 -15.82 -8.13 -49.88
N ARG A 409 -14.67 -7.96 -50.54
CA ARG A 409 -13.49 -7.25 -50.01
C ARG A 409 -12.95 -6.26 -51.02
N PHE A 410 -12.52 -5.12 -50.52
CA PHE A 410 -11.64 -4.20 -51.23
C PHE A 410 -10.20 -4.68 -51.06
N VAL A 411 -9.48 -4.83 -52.17
CA VAL A 411 -8.05 -5.19 -52.20
C VAL A 411 -7.30 -4.10 -52.93
N ARG A 412 -6.11 -3.73 -52.43
CA ARG A 412 -5.30 -2.68 -53.05
C ARG A 412 -4.94 -3.07 -54.49
N SER A 413 -5.12 -2.14 -55.41
CA SER A 413 -4.72 -2.30 -56.82
C SER A 413 -3.20 -2.50 -56.91
N PRO A 414 -2.68 -3.32 -57.85
CA PRO A 414 -1.24 -3.47 -58.07
C PRO A 414 -0.55 -2.15 -58.45
N VAL A 415 -1.31 -1.17 -58.96
CA VAL A 415 -0.81 0.16 -59.32
C VAL A 415 -1.46 1.20 -58.42
N ALA A 416 -0.65 1.96 -57.69
CA ALA A 416 -1.12 3.08 -56.88
C ALA A 416 -1.48 4.27 -57.79
N LEU A 417 -2.78 4.56 -57.94
CA LEU A 417 -3.26 5.64 -58.79
C LEU A 417 -3.09 7.01 -58.12
N LYS A 418 -3.23 7.06 -56.80
CA LYS A 418 -3.00 8.26 -55.98
C LYS A 418 -2.24 7.88 -54.71
N PRO A 419 -0.90 8.05 -54.66
CA PRO A 419 -0.14 7.82 -53.45
C PRO A 419 -0.62 8.77 -52.35
N VAL A 420 -0.88 8.24 -51.15
CA VAL A 420 -1.28 9.02 -49.98
C VAL A 420 -0.08 9.14 -49.06
N ASP A 421 0.39 10.36 -48.83
CA ASP A 421 1.38 10.61 -47.78
C ASP A 421 0.68 10.63 -46.42
N ARG A 422 1.28 9.97 -45.43
CA ARG A 422 0.69 9.80 -44.10
C ARG A 422 1.64 10.34 -43.04
N PRO A 423 1.12 10.96 -41.97
CA PRO A 423 1.97 11.42 -40.89
C PRO A 423 2.66 10.22 -40.23
N LYS A 424 3.83 10.46 -39.64
CA LYS A 424 4.56 9.42 -38.93
C LYS A 424 3.75 8.98 -37.70
N SER A 425 3.69 7.67 -37.48
CA SER A 425 3.09 7.10 -36.27
C SER A 425 3.67 7.74 -35.02
N PRO A 426 2.86 8.03 -34.00
CA PRO A 426 3.35 8.54 -32.72
C PRO A 426 4.36 7.54 -32.13
N LYS A 427 5.38 8.08 -31.45
CA LYS A 427 6.27 7.26 -30.62
C LYS A 427 5.51 6.87 -29.36
N ALA A 428 5.65 5.61 -28.95
CA ALA A 428 5.15 5.15 -27.68
C ALA A 428 6.12 5.62 -26.58
N ASP A 429 5.67 6.48 -25.66
CA ASP A 429 6.43 6.92 -24.47
C ASP A 429 6.72 5.79 -23.46
N HIS A 430 6.02 4.65 -23.55
CA HIS A 430 6.01 3.54 -22.61
C HIS A 430 5.83 2.25 -23.40
N GLN A 431 6.34 1.12 -22.89
CA GLN A 431 6.47 -0.11 -23.67
C GLN A 431 5.13 -0.69 -24.20
N HIS A 432 3.97 -0.33 -23.61
CA HIS A 432 2.69 -0.99 -23.92
C HIS A 432 1.46 -0.04 -23.83
N PHE A 433 1.28 0.77 -24.88
CA PHE A 433 0.12 1.66 -25.05
C PHE A 433 -1.12 0.90 -25.53
N ALA A 434 -2.28 1.22 -24.92
CA ALA A 434 -3.63 0.71 -25.19
C ALA A 434 -3.86 -0.81 -25.04
N VAL A 435 -2.85 -1.63 -25.30
CA VAL A 435 -2.83 -3.07 -25.04
C VAL A 435 -1.76 -3.35 -23.98
N GLY A 436 -2.11 -4.14 -22.96
CA GLY A 436 -1.22 -4.47 -21.86
C GLY A 436 0.07 -5.18 -22.31
N ALA A 437 1.11 -5.13 -21.47
CA ALA A 437 2.42 -5.73 -21.70
C ALA A 437 2.39 -7.20 -22.08
N TYR A 438 1.56 -7.98 -21.38
CA TYR A 438 1.48 -9.42 -21.58
C TYR A 438 0.85 -9.77 -22.93
N THR A 439 0.02 -8.89 -23.49
CA THR A 439 -0.86 -9.20 -24.62
C THR A 439 -0.52 -8.44 -25.90
N ALA A 440 0.29 -7.39 -25.81
CA ALA A 440 0.64 -6.53 -26.95
C ALA A 440 1.08 -7.31 -28.19
N ARG A 441 1.97 -8.31 -28.02
CA ARG A 441 2.49 -9.12 -29.13
C ARG A 441 1.43 -10.06 -29.73
N ALA A 442 0.54 -10.60 -28.91
CA ALA A 442 -0.56 -11.44 -29.38
C ALA A 442 -1.53 -10.62 -30.24
N PHE A 443 -1.89 -9.42 -29.78
CA PHE A 443 -2.73 -8.51 -30.56
C PHE A 443 -2.06 -8.05 -31.85
N GLU A 444 -0.76 -7.73 -31.82
CA GLU A 444 -0.04 -7.37 -33.05
C GLU A 444 -0.08 -8.48 -34.12
N MET A 445 0.05 -9.74 -33.70
CA MET A 445 -0.03 -10.89 -34.61
C MET A 445 -1.43 -11.09 -35.17
N ALA A 446 -2.48 -10.97 -34.34
CA ALA A 446 -3.86 -11.05 -34.79
C ALA A 446 -4.21 -9.91 -35.78
N ASN A 447 -3.76 -8.70 -35.48
CA ASN A 447 -4.00 -7.50 -36.28
C ASN A 447 -3.39 -7.58 -37.69
N LYS A 448 -2.24 -8.25 -37.85
CA LYS A 448 -1.60 -8.43 -39.18
C LYS A 448 -2.51 -9.11 -40.20
N LEU A 449 -3.45 -9.95 -39.76
CA LEU A 449 -4.40 -10.65 -40.63
C LEU A 449 -5.41 -9.70 -41.31
N HIS A 450 -5.58 -8.48 -40.79
CA HIS A 450 -6.58 -7.52 -41.27
C HIS A 450 -6.00 -6.37 -42.10
N ARG A 451 -4.68 -6.36 -42.37
CA ARG A 451 -3.99 -5.22 -43.02
C ARG A 451 -4.12 -5.18 -44.54
N SER A 452 -4.28 -6.33 -45.20
CA SER A 452 -4.19 -6.42 -46.68
C SER A 452 -5.49 -6.20 -47.43
N PHE A 453 -6.61 -5.99 -46.73
CA PHE A 453 -7.93 -5.79 -47.33
C PHE A 453 -8.81 -4.93 -46.44
N VAL A 454 -9.91 -4.41 -47.01
CA VAL A 454 -11.03 -3.81 -46.26
C VAL A 454 -12.30 -4.57 -46.59
N GLY A 455 -13.02 -5.06 -45.58
CA GLY A 455 -14.23 -5.86 -45.76
C GLY A 455 -15.22 -5.69 -44.62
N SER A 456 -16.14 -6.65 -44.45
CA SER A 456 -17.21 -6.59 -43.46
C SER A 456 -16.73 -6.38 -42.02
N THR A 457 -15.59 -6.96 -41.64
CA THR A 457 -14.97 -6.77 -40.32
C THR A 457 -14.57 -5.32 -40.07
N HIS A 458 -14.07 -4.64 -41.10
CA HIS A 458 -13.66 -3.24 -41.03
C HIS A 458 -14.88 -2.33 -41.01
N THR A 459 -15.88 -2.61 -41.85
CA THR A 459 -17.15 -1.86 -41.83
C THR A 459 -17.84 -1.98 -40.46
N ALA A 460 -17.86 -3.17 -39.86
CA ALA A 460 -18.42 -3.37 -38.52
C ALA A 460 -17.64 -2.57 -37.45
N ALA A 461 -16.30 -2.50 -37.56
CA ALA A 461 -15.48 -1.67 -36.68
C ALA A 461 -15.77 -0.17 -36.87
N ILE A 462 -15.91 0.30 -38.11
CA ILE A 462 -16.29 1.70 -38.41
C ILE A 462 -17.64 2.05 -37.77
N VAL A 463 -18.65 1.17 -37.91
CA VAL A 463 -19.97 1.39 -37.30
C VAL A 463 -19.89 1.47 -35.77
N ARG A 464 -19.04 0.65 -35.14
CA ARG A 464 -18.86 0.67 -33.69
C ARG A 464 -18.18 1.94 -33.18
N ILE A 465 -17.09 2.36 -33.82
CA ILE A 465 -16.33 3.54 -33.35
C ILE A 465 -17.06 4.86 -33.63
N LEU A 466 -17.85 4.94 -34.71
CA LEU A 466 -18.61 6.15 -35.05
C LEU A 466 -19.96 6.22 -34.32
N GLY A 467 -20.44 5.10 -33.82
CA GLY A 467 -21.72 5.02 -33.11
C GLY A 467 -22.92 5.43 -33.96
N THR A 468 -24.03 5.72 -33.29
CA THR A 468 -25.31 6.06 -33.93
C THR A 468 -25.34 7.46 -34.52
N SER A 469 -24.53 8.38 -34.01
CA SER A 469 -24.44 9.77 -34.46
C SER A 469 -23.46 9.96 -35.63
N GLY A 470 -22.31 9.26 -35.62
CA GLY A 470 -21.26 9.45 -36.62
C GLY A 470 -21.53 8.75 -37.96
N VAL A 471 -22.24 7.62 -37.97
CA VAL A 471 -22.52 6.89 -39.23
C VAL A 471 -23.39 7.71 -40.20
N PRO A 472 -24.51 8.32 -39.80
CA PRO A 472 -25.29 9.20 -40.68
C PRO A 472 -24.47 10.37 -41.24
N LEU A 473 -23.62 10.97 -40.42
CA LEU A 473 -22.74 12.07 -40.84
C LEU A 473 -21.71 11.60 -41.87
N LEU A 474 -21.10 10.43 -41.67
CA LEU A 474 -20.20 9.82 -42.65
C LEU A 474 -20.92 9.60 -43.99
N VAL A 475 -22.12 9.01 -43.97
CA VAL A 475 -22.91 8.75 -45.19
C VAL A 475 -23.25 10.05 -45.91
N ASN A 476 -23.71 11.08 -45.20
CA ASN A 476 -24.04 12.38 -45.79
C ASN A 476 -22.83 13.03 -46.49
N ASN A 477 -21.66 13.00 -45.85
CA ASN A 477 -20.42 13.52 -46.43
C ASN A 477 -19.98 12.72 -47.67
N LEU A 478 -20.14 11.38 -47.65
CA LEU A 478 -19.82 10.54 -48.80
C LEU A 478 -20.77 10.78 -49.98
N LEU A 479 -22.07 10.99 -49.73
CA LEU A 479 -23.05 11.34 -50.76
C LEU A 479 -22.75 12.71 -51.38
N THR A 480 -22.38 13.69 -50.55
CA THR A 480 -21.95 15.01 -51.02
C THR A 480 -20.71 14.90 -51.92
N ASN A 481 -19.71 14.12 -51.50
CA ASN A 481 -18.53 13.89 -52.32
C ASN A 481 -18.85 13.16 -53.64
N LEU A 482 -19.76 12.19 -53.62
CA LEU A 482 -20.21 11.52 -54.83
C LEU A 482 -20.87 12.50 -55.81
N GLN A 483 -21.72 13.40 -55.31
CA GLN A 483 -22.36 14.43 -56.12
C GLN A 483 -21.31 15.33 -56.80
N GLU A 484 -20.34 15.84 -56.04
CA GLU A 484 -19.24 16.67 -56.59
C GLU A 484 -18.47 15.92 -57.68
N ARG A 485 -18.18 14.63 -57.48
CA ARG A 485 -17.48 13.81 -58.47
C ARG A 485 -18.31 13.59 -59.74
N LEU A 486 -19.61 13.38 -59.62
CA LEU A 486 -20.52 13.24 -60.76
C LEU A 486 -20.61 14.55 -61.56
N GLU A 487 -20.65 15.71 -60.90
CA GLU A 487 -20.64 17.01 -61.57
C GLU A 487 -19.33 17.24 -62.35
N ILE A 488 -18.18 16.90 -61.75
CA ILE A 488 -16.88 16.95 -62.43
C ILE A 488 -16.86 16.00 -63.62
N SER A 489 -17.29 14.74 -63.45
CA SER A 489 -17.33 13.75 -64.53
C SER A 489 -18.29 14.14 -65.65
N LYS A 490 -19.41 14.80 -65.34
CA LYS A 490 -20.35 15.31 -66.34
C LYS A 490 -19.68 16.35 -67.23
N ALA A 491 -18.88 17.26 -66.68
CA ALA A 491 -18.12 18.23 -67.47
C ALA A 491 -17.14 17.57 -68.46
N TYR A 492 -16.57 16.41 -68.11
CA TYR A 492 -15.75 15.63 -69.04
C TYR A 492 -16.59 14.93 -70.12
N LEU A 493 -17.76 14.40 -69.76
CA LEU A 493 -18.65 13.75 -70.73
C LEU A 493 -19.26 14.75 -71.72
N ASP A 494 -19.59 15.97 -71.27
CA ASP A 494 -20.11 17.04 -72.12
C ASP A 494 -19.02 17.63 -73.05
N ALA A 495 -17.74 17.34 -72.79
CA ALA A 495 -16.59 17.80 -73.59
C ALA A 495 -16.09 16.77 -74.62
N ILE A 496 -16.62 15.53 -74.59
CA ILE A 496 -16.39 14.47 -75.58
C ILE A 496 -17.53 14.49 -76.58
#